data_AF-A0A1F4Z784-F1
#
_entry.id   AF-A0A1F4Z784-F1
#
_cell.length_a   1.000
_cell.length_b   1.000
_cell.length_c   1.000
_cell.angle_alpha   90.00
_cell.angle_beta   90.00
_cell.angle_gamma   90.00
#
_symmetry.space_group_name_H-M   'P 1'
#
loop_
_entity.id
_entity.type
_entity.pdbx_description
1 polymer ?
#
loop_
_entity_poly.entity_id
_entity_poly.type
_entity_poly.pdbx_seq_one_letter_code
_entity_poly.pdbx_strand_id
1 'polypeptide(L)' 'MAYRCDNCGKGTQYGVTHVHRRGVAGGRWKKRAQSTKRMFRPNLHKWMGMKLCTKCLRLLKGKTFVGRQVALIAK' A
#
# COMPACT_ATOMS: atom_id res chain seq x y z
N MET A 1 9.70 15.12 -4.83
CA MET A 1 10.02 13.84 -4.16
C MET A 1 9.61 12.67 -5.05
N ALA A 2 10.51 11.73 -5.33
CA ALA A 2 10.20 10.58 -6.19
C ALA A 2 9.45 9.49 -5.38
N TYR A 3 8.39 8.93 -5.96
CA TYR A 3 7.62 7.79 -5.42
C TYR A 3 7.17 7.92 -3.95
N ARG A 4 6.69 9.09 -3.53
CA ARG A 4 6.01 9.28 -2.24
C ARG A 4 4.58 9.77 -2.43
N CYS A 5 3.70 9.38 -1.51
CA CYS A 5 2.35 9.91 -1.40
C CYS A 5 2.40 11.28 -0.72
N ASP A 6 1.78 12.29 -1.33
CA ASP A 6 1.82 13.67 -0.80
C ASP A 6 1.00 13.83 0.50
N ASN A 7 -0.01 12.99 0.72
CA ASN A 7 -0.88 13.08 1.91
C ASN A 7 -0.34 12.29 3.12
N CYS A 8 0.14 11.07 2.94
CA CYS A 8 0.59 10.21 4.06
C CYS A 8 2.09 9.90 4.06
N GLY A 9 2.86 10.48 3.13
CA GLY A 9 4.31 10.28 3.05
C GLY A 9 4.76 8.88 2.64
N LYS A 10 3.83 7.94 2.39
CA LYS A 10 4.16 6.54 2.02
C LYS A 10 5.10 6.50 0.82
N GLY A 11 6.30 5.96 1.04
CA GLY A 11 7.34 5.82 0.04
C GLY A 11 7.63 4.37 -0.35
N THR A 12 8.69 4.18 -1.13
CA THR A 12 9.25 2.86 -1.43
C THR A 12 9.69 2.18 -0.14
N GLN A 13 9.22 0.96 0.06
CA GLN A 13 9.62 0.10 1.16
C GLN A 13 10.60 -0.95 0.64
N TYR A 14 11.55 -1.34 1.47
CA TYR A 14 12.48 -2.42 1.16
C TYR A 14 12.07 -3.62 1.98
N GLY A 15 12.10 -4.79 1.38
CA GLY A 15 11.96 -6.01 2.14
C GLY A 15 12.53 -7.19 1.41
N VAL A 16 12.31 -8.36 1.99
CA VAL A 16 12.92 -9.60 1.55
C VAL A 16 11.83 -10.61 1.33
N THR A 17 11.81 -11.17 0.13
CA THR A 17 10.96 -12.30 -0.18
C THR A 17 11.77 -13.56 0.08
N HIS A 18 11.29 -14.35 1.01
CA HIS A 18 11.87 -15.65 1.36
C HIS A 18 10.73 -16.47 1.93
N VAL A 19 10.70 -17.76 1.66
CA VAL A 19 9.95 -18.63 2.57
C VAL A 19 10.64 -19.98 2.62
N HIS A 20 11.36 -20.19 3.72
CA HIS A 20 11.86 -21.48 4.16
C HIS A 20 10.86 -22.10 5.17
N ARG A 21 10.74 -23.42 5.29
CA ARG A 21 9.81 -24.13 6.21
C ARG A 21 10.49 -25.43 6.62
N ARG A 22 10.09 -26.10 7.71
CA ARG A 22 10.73 -27.37 8.14
C ARG A 22 9.76 -28.56 8.13
N GLY A 23 10.24 -29.72 7.68
CA GLY A 23 9.44 -30.95 7.63
C GLY A 23 9.12 -31.41 9.05
N VAL A 24 7.91 -31.94 9.27
CA VAL A 24 7.47 -32.33 10.62
C VAL A 24 8.02 -33.72 10.99
N ALA A 25 8.15 -34.64 10.03
CA ALA A 25 8.82 -35.92 10.20
C ALA A 25 9.88 -36.11 9.11
N GLY A 26 11.09 -36.57 9.47
CA GLY A 26 12.20 -36.82 8.54
C GLY A 26 13.26 -35.71 8.43
N GLY A 27 13.17 -34.64 9.21
CA GLY A 27 14.26 -33.66 9.42
C GLY A 27 14.67 -32.80 8.20
N ARG A 28 14.22 -33.11 6.99
CA ARG A 28 14.48 -32.32 5.79
C ARG A 28 13.85 -30.93 5.85
N TRP A 29 14.50 -29.97 5.19
CA TRP A 29 13.94 -28.65 4.95
C TRP A 29 12.62 -28.77 4.18
N LYS A 30 11.54 -28.19 4.69
CA LYS A 30 10.21 -28.11 4.05
C LYS A 30 10.02 -26.86 3.19
N LYS A 31 10.84 -25.84 3.31
CA LYS A 31 11.13 -24.91 2.21
C LYS A 31 12.60 -24.51 2.30
N ARG A 32 13.26 -24.50 1.14
CA ARG A 32 14.68 -24.16 0.95
C ARG A 32 14.86 -23.00 -0.05
N ALA A 33 14.33 -21.80 0.22
CA ALA A 33 14.29 -20.68 -0.74
C ALA A 33 15.14 -19.45 -0.33
N GLN A 34 16.25 -19.23 -1.05
CA GLN A 34 17.16 -18.11 -0.81
C GLN A 34 16.43 -16.76 -0.73
N SER A 35 16.84 -15.93 0.23
CA SER A 35 16.20 -14.65 0.51
C SER A 35 16.57 -13.62 -0.55
N THR A 36 15.58 -13.18 -1.32
CA THR A 36 15.80 -12.17 -2.37
C THR A 36 15.33 -10.81 -1.88
N LYS A 37 16.21 -9.80 -1.94
CA LYS A 37 15.87 -8.41 -1.62
C LYS A 37 14.99 -7.82 -2.73
N ARG A 38 13.90 -7.15 -2.35
CA ARG A 38 12.94 -6.53 -3.27
C ARG A 38 12.58 -5.13 -2.78
N MET A 39 12.32 -4.26 -3.75
CA MET A 39 11.79 -2.92 -3.52
C MET A 39 10.28 -2.94 -3.76
N PHE A 40 9.51 -2.63 -2.73
CA PHE A 40 8.07 -2.48 -2.76
C PHE A 40 7.71 -1.03 -3.00
N ARG A 41 7.35 -0.71 -4.24
CA ARG A 41 6.94 0.65 -4.62
C ARG A 41 5.50 0.90 -4.15
N PRO A 42 5.17 2.11 -3.65
CA PRO A 42 3.80 2.45 -3.31
C PRO A 42 2.95 2.59 -4.57
N ASN A 43 1.70 2.15 -4.50
CA ASN A 43 0.75 2.35 -5.59
C ASN A 43 0.22 3.79 -5.57
N LEU A 44 0.83 4.67 -6.38
CA LEU A 44 0.55 6.10 -6.47
C LEU A 44 -0.26 6.42 -7.73
N HIS A 45 -1.31 7.20 -7.57
CA HIS A 45 -2.10 7.73 -8.68
C HIS A 45 -2.21 9.26 -8.58
N LYS A 46 -2.43 9.91 -9.72
CA LYS A 46 -2.64 11.36 -9.79
C LYS A 46 -4.10 11.69 -9.49
N TRP A 47 -4.34 12.64 -8.60
CA TRP A 47 -5.67 13.15 -8.26
C TRP A 47 -5.58 14.62 -7.85
N MET A 48 -6.32 15.49 -8.54
CA MET A 48 -6.33 16.95 -8.31
C MET A 48 -4.92 17.55 -8.16
N GLY A 49 -4.01 17.19 -9.08
CA GLY A 49 -2.63 17.69 -9.08
C GLY A 49 -1.66 16.98 -8.10
N MET A 50 -2.15 16.17 -7.16
CA MET A 50 -1.34 15.46 -6.16
C MET A 50 -1.12 13.98 -6.52
N LYS A 51 0.00 13.40 -6.09
CA LYS A 51 0.28 11.96 -6.16
C LYS A 51 -0.15 11.30 -4.85
N LEU A 52 -1.22 10.53 -4.91
CA LEU A 52 -1.82 9.90 -3.74
C LEU A 52 -1.78 8.37 -3.82
N CYS A 53 -1.59 7.73 -2.67
CA CYS A 53 -1.72 6.28 -2.60
C CYS A 53 -3.19 5.84 -2.59
N THR A 54 -3.44 4.60 -2.98
CA THR A 54 -4.79 4.00 -3.00
C THR A 54 -5.54 4.11 -1.67
N LYS A 55 -4.85 3.97 -0.52
CA LYS A 55 -5.46 4.17 0.81
C LYS A 55 -6.01 5.59 0.98
N CYS A 56 -5.22 6.59 0.60
CA CYS A 56 -5.61 8.00 0.71
C CYS A 56 -6.74 8.34 -0.26
N LEU A 57 -6.68 7.83 -1.50
CA LEU A 57 -7.75 8.01 -2.48
C LEU A 57 -9.07 7.42 -2.00
N ARG A 58 -9.04 6.22 -1.41
CA ARG A 58 -10.23 5.58 -0.84
C ARG A 58 -10.86 6.42 0.26
N LEU A 59 -10.04 6.97 1.16
CA LEU A 59 -10.52 7.82 2.25
C LEU A 59 -11.10 9.15 1.74
N LEU A 60 -10.46 9.76 0.74
CA LEU A 60 -10.94 11.02 0.17
C LEU A 60 -12.27 10.84 -0.57
N LYS A 61 -12.40 9.78 -1.38
CA LYS A 61 -13.67 9.46 -2.06
C LYS A 61 -14.82 9.22 -1.07
N GLY A 62 -14.53 8.59 0.07
CA GLY A 62 -15.52 8.40 1.14
C GLY A 62 -15.94 9.69 1.83
N LYS A 63 -14.99 10.58 2.14
CA LYS A 63 -15.27 11.88 2.80
C LYS A 63 -16.04 12.86 1.91
N THR A 64 -15.73 12.88 0.61
CA THR A 64 -16.45 13.74 -0.35
C THR A 64 -17.95 13.41 -0.43
N PHE A 65 -18.33 12.16 -0.17
CA PHE A 65 -19.75 11.77 -0.19
C PHE A 65 -20.52 12.24 1.05
N VAL A 66 -19.88 12.30 2.22
CA VAL A 66 -20.51 12.78 3.46
C VAL A 66 -20.69 14.31 3.43
N GLY A 67 -19.72 15.06 2.89
CA GLY A 67 -19.79 16.52 2.80
C GLY A 67 -20.74 17.06 1.72
N ARG A 68 -21.08 16.25 0.71
CA ARG A 68 -21.99 16.69 -0.39
C ARG A 68 -23.47 16.54 -0.06
N GLN A 69 -23.82 15.73 0.95
CA GLN A 69 -25.20 15.60 1.41
C GLN A 69 -25.63 16.79 2.27
N VAL A 70 -24.69 17.46 2.95
CA VAL A 70 -24.98 18.66 3.76
C VAL A 70 -25.17 19.91 2.88
N ALA A 71 -24.52 19.97 1.71
CA ALA A 71 -24.64 21.12 0.79
C ALA A 71 -25.94 21.15 -0.05
N LEU A 72 -26.73 20.07 -0.04
CA LEU A 72 -28.00 19.98 -0.76
C LEU A 72 -29.24 20.16 0.14
N ILE A 73 -29.05 20.25 1.47
CA ILE A 73 -30.14 20.44 2.45
C ILE A 73 -30.22 21.92 2.91
N ALA A 74 -29.24 22.75 2.55
CA ALA A 74 -29.21 24.19 2.86
C ALA A 74 -29.59 25.07 1.65
N LYS A 75 -30.64 24.71 0.92
CA LYS A 75 -31.31 25.56 -0.08
C LYS A 75 -32.79 25.61 0.20
#